data_AF-A0A4D6KQS0-F1
#
_entry.id   AF-A0A4D6KQS0-F1
#
_cell.length_a   1.000
_cell.length_b   1.000
_cell.length_c   1.000
_cell.angle_alpha   90.00
_cell.angle_beta   90.00
_cell.angle_gamma   90.00
#
_symmetry.space_group_name_H-M   'P 1'
#
loop_
_entity.id
_entity.type
_entity.pdbx_description
1 polymer ?
#
loop_
_entity_poly.entity_id
_entity_poly.type
_entity_poly.pdbx_seq_one_letter_code
_entity_poly.pdbx_strand_id
1 'polypeptide(L)'
;MMMAPSIKLCVVMFVAITNLLMNPSFSYEDYDPDLGPIAPMTSYEKLLTDCVVKYHPPCDNLYIFGTIFYYNETISGDCCNNIREVGKQCHDTLTTYIISLKKSKGKETQILQRSKEIWNECNHPSPQPSPQQVQNI
;
A
#
# COMPACT_ATOMS: atom_id res chain seq x y z
N MET A 1 28.96 -28.80 -20.93
CA MET A 1 28.23 -29.86 -20.20
C MET A 1 27.58 -29.22 -18.98
N MET A 2 26.27 -28.95 -19.03
CA MET A 2 25.55 -28.41 -17.87
C MET A 2 25.26 -29.58 -16.93
N MET A 3 25.80 -29.53 -15.71
CA MET A 3 25.51 -30.53 -14.69
C MET A 3 24.09 -30.29 -14.22
N ALA A 4 23.16 -31.18 -14.57
CA ALA A 4 21.81 -31.14 -14.04
C ALA A 4 21.92 -31.35 -12.51
N PRO A 5 21.50 -30.38 -11.69
CA PRO A 5 21.54 -30.55 -10.25
C PRO A 5 20.65 -31.74 -9.87
N SER A 6 21.19 -32.65 -9.07
CA SER A 6 20.41 -33.80 -8.58
C SER A 6 19.14 -33.30 -7.88
N ILE A 7 18.02 -34.03 -8.03
CA ILE A 7 16.73 -33.64 -7.45
C ILE A 7 16.85 -33.36 -5.95
N LYS A 8 17.69 -34.12 -5.24
CA LYS A 8 17.98 -33.89 -3.81
C LYS A 8 18.62 -32.53 -3.56
N LEU A 9 19.53 -32.09 -4.44
CA LEU A 9 20.15 -30.77 -4.35
C LEU A 9 19.12 -29.66 -4.60
N CYS A 10 18.23 -29.83 -5.57
CA CYS A 10 17.14 -28.88 -5.81
C CYS A 10 16.21 -28.74 -4.60
N VAL A 11 15.78 -29.86 -4.00
CA VAL A 11 14.88 -29.84 -2.83
C VAL A 11 15.56 -29.14 -1.64
N VAL A 12 16.84 -29.41 -1.38
CA VAL A 12 17.59 -28.73 -0.30
C VAL A 12 17.69 -27.22 -0.54
N MET A 13 17.95 -26.80 -1.77
CA MET A 13 17.99 -25.37 -2.12
C MET A 13 16.62 -24.71 -1.96
N PHE A 14 15.55 -25.36 -2.41
CA PHE A 14 14.19 -24.85 -2.23
C PHE A 14 13.84 -24.71 -0.75
N VAL A 15 14.13 -25.71 0.08
CA VAL A 15 13.90 -25.67 1.54
C VAL A 15 14.74 -24.57 2.19
N ALA A 16 16.02 -24.42 1.81
CA ALA A 16 16.87 -23.35 2.34
C ALA A 16 16.35 -21.96 1.96
N ILE A 17 15.88 -21.77 0.73
CA ILE A 17 15.31 -20.51 0.23
C ILE A 17 13.98 -20.20 0.94
N THR A 18 13.10 -21.19 1.14
CA THR A 18 11.84 -20.97 1.86
C THR A 18 12.09 -20.62 3.33
N ASN A 19 13.11 -21.19 3.98
CA ASN A 19 13.51 -20.82 5.34
C ASN A 19 14.16 -19.42 5.40
N LEU A 20 14.86 -18.97 4.35
CA LEU A 20 15.41 -17.61 4.26
C LEU A 20 14.32 -16.54 4.02
N LEU A 21 13.22 -16.90 3.36
CA LEU A 21 12.09 -16.01 3.10
C LEU A 21 11.05 -16.00 4.23
N MET A 22 10.97 -17.09 4.98
CA MET A 22 10.28 -17.13 6.27
C MET A 22 11.23 -16.64 7.35
N ASN A 23 11.55 -15.34 7.33
CA ASN A 23 11.72 -14.68 8.61
C ASN A 23 10.45 -14.98 9.39
N PRO A 24 10.52 -15.47 10.64
CA PRO A 24 9.36 -15.37 11.47
C PRO A 24 9.18 -13.87 11.72
N SER A 25 8.39 -13.23 10.86
CA SER A 25 7.60 -12.06 11.23
C SER A 25 6.61 -12.56 12.28
N PHE A 26 7.14 -12.97 13.44
CA PHE A 26 6.35 -13.01 14.63
C PHE A 26 5.84 -11.59 14.79
N SER A 27 4.53 -11.43 14.60
CA SER A 27 3.79 -10.39 15.28
C SER A 27 3.88 -10.72 16.79
N TYR A 28 5.05 -10.45 17.37
CA TYR A 28 5.15 -10.12 18.77
C TYR A 28 5.21 -8.61 18.77
N GLU A 29 4.24 -7.98 19.42
CA GLU A 29 4.39 -6.60 19.83
C GLU A 29 5.75 -6.46 20.55
N ASP A 30 6.62 -5.68 19.92
CA ASP A 30 7.47 -4.67 20.52
C ASP A 30 7.82 -4.90 22.01
N TYR A 31 8.96 -5.54 22.25
CA TYR A 31 9.69 -5.31 23.50
C TYR A 31 11.15 -5.08 23.18
N ASP A 32 11.46 -3.84 22.82
CA ASP A 32 12.81 -3.30 22.92
C ASP A 32 13.06 -2.95 24.41
N PRO A 33 13.92 -3.69 25.13
CA PRO A 33 14.20 -3.44 26.55
C PRO A 33 14.85 -2.07 26.81
N ASP A 34 15.31 -1.35 25.78
CA ASP A 34 15.88 0.00 25.85
C ASP A 34 14.81 1.11 25.72
N LEU A 35 13.60 0.80 25.22
CA LEU A 35 12.55 1.81 24.98
C LEU A 35 11.68 2.15 26.22
N GLY A 36 11.80 1.40 27.32
CA GLY A 36 10.99 1.62 28.52
C GLY A 36 9.50 1.31 28.32
N PRO A 37 8.60 1.77 29.21
CA PRO A 37 7.16 1.51 29.09
C PRO A 37 6.58 2.11 27.80
N ILE A 38 5.79 1.32 27.06
CA ILE A 38 5.08 1.77 25.86
C ILE A 38 4.22 2.97 26.25
N ALA A 39 4.55 4.14 25.70
CA ALA A 39 3.78 5.35 25.92
C ALA A 39 2.38 5.20 25.30
N PRO A 40 1.33 5.79 25.91
CA PRO A 40 0.00 5.77 25.31
C PRO A 40 0.03 6.44 23.93
N MET A 41 -0.64 5.82 22.95
CA MET A 41 -0.74 6.39 21.61
C MET A 41 -1.36 7.79 21.65
N THR A 42 -0.76 8.69 20.89
CA THR A 42 -1.33 9.99 20.58
C THR A 42 -2.59 9.85 19.74
N SER A 43 -3.42 10.90 19.73
CA SER A 43 -4.61 10.96 18.87
C SER A 43 -4.26 10.84 17.38
N TYR A 44 -3.09 11.32 16.96
CA TYR A 44 -2.61 11.22 15.59
C TYR A 44 -2.24 9.78 15.22
N GLU A 45 -1.52 9.07 16.10
CA GLU A 45 -1.16 7.65 15.89
C GLU A 45 -2.39 6.76 15.84
N LYS A 46 -3.38 7.03 16.69
CA LYS A 46 -4.66 6.33 16.63
C LYS A 46 -5.37 6.57 15.30
N LEU A 47 -5.49 7.83 14.86
CA LEU A 47 -6.09 8.16 13.56
C LEU A 47 -5.37 7.46 12.42
N LEU A 48 -4.04 7.50 12.42
CA LEU A 48 -3.23 6.86 11.39
C LEU A 48 -3.50 5.35 11.35
N THR A 49 -3.52 4.70 12.52
CA THR A 49 -3.79 3.26 12.65
C THR A 49 -5.19 2.92 12.15
N ASP A 50 -6.21 3.66 12.59
CA ASP A 50 -7.60 3.50 12.16
C ASP A 50 -7.76 3.67 10.64
N CYS A 51 -6.91 4.47 10.00
CA CYS A 51 -6.92 4.66 8.56
C CYS A 51 -6.21 3.53 7.79
N VAL A 52 -5.06 3.06 8.30
CA VAL A 52 -4.29 1.97 7.68
C VAL A 52 -5.12 0.69 7.57
N VAL A 53 -5.88 0.35 8.62
CA VAL A 53 -6.62 -0.92 8.70
C VAL A 53 -7.86 -0.98 7.81
N LYS A 54 -8.34 0.17 7.31
CA LYS A 54 -9.54 0.27 6.45
C LYS A 54 -9.22 0.09 4.96
N TYR A 55 -7.95 0.16 4.59
CA TYR A 55 -7.53 -0.17 3.22
C TYR A 55 -7.43 -1.68 3.07
N HIS A 56 -8.05 -2.21 2.01
CA HIS A 56 -8.12 -3.65 1.75
C HIS A 56 -7.48 -3.99 0.40
N PRO A 57 -6.81 -5.15 0.25
CA PRO A 57 -6.32 -5.62 -1.05
C PRO A 57 -7.45 -5.69 -2.09
N PRO A 58 -7.18 -5.37 -3.38
CA PRO A 58 -5.88 -5.02 -3.96
C PRO A 58 -5.51 -3.54 -3.79
N CYS A 59 -6.38 -2.75 -3.19
CA CYS A 59 -6.27 -1.30 -3.02
C CYS A 59 -5.52 -0.95 -1.74
N ASP A 60 -4.67 -1.85 -1.26
CA ASP A 60 -3.95 -1.62 -0.03
C ASP A 60 -3.00 -0.42 -0.15
N ASN A 61 -2.42 -0.06 1.00
CA ASN A 61 -1.50 1.06 1.12
C ASN A 61 -0.43 1.02 0.02
N LEU A 62 0.17 -0.13 -0.30
CA LEU A 62 1.25 -0.20 -1.28
C LEU A 62 0.79 0.14 -2.70
N TYR A 63 -0.40 -0.29 -3.10
CA TYR A 63 -0.95 0.00 -4.43
C TYR A 63 -1.35 1.48 -4.58
N ILE A 64 -2.04 2.04 -3.59
CA ILE A 64 -2.48 3.45 -3.62
C ILE A 64 -1.28 4.40 -3.51
N PHE A 65 -0.30 4.08 -2.67
CA PHE A 65 0.93 4.86 -2.61
C PHE A 65 1.83 4.61 -3.82
N GLY A 66 1.82 3.43 -4.43
CA GLY A 66 2.40 3.19 -5.74
C GLY A 66 1.89 4.18 -6.79
N THR A 67 0.56 4.30 -6.85
CA THR A 67 -0.15 5.20 -7.77
C THR A 67 0.14 6.68 -7.48
N ILE A 68 0.02 7.11 -6.22
CA ILE A 68 0.24 8.51 -5.81
C ILE A 68 1.72 8.93 -5.98
N PHE A 69 2.69 8.03 -5.80
CA PHE A 69 4.11 8.41 -5.73
C PHE A 69 4.92 8.13 -7.01
N TYR A 70 4.55 7.14 -7.81
CA TYR A 70 5.41 6.64 -8.90
C TYR A 70 4.87 6.85 -10.32
N TYR A 71 3.66 7.40 -10.50
CA TYR A 71 3.12 7.75 -11.83
C TYR A 71 3.06 6.61 -12.84
N ASN A 72 2.71 5.40 -12.40
CA ASN A 72 2.71 4.28 -13.34
C ASN A 72 1.32 3.72 -13.66
N GLU A 73 0.29 4.05 -12.88
CA GLU A 73 -1.00 3.36 -12.97
C GLU A 73 -2.18 4.32 -12.81
N THR A 74 -3.31 3.96 -13.42
CA THR A 74 -4.62 4.61 -13.22
C THR A 74 -5.31 3.95 -12.04
N ILE A 75 -6.02 4.72 -11.22
CA ILE A 75 -6.77 4.18 -10.09
C ILE A 75 -7.95 3.34 -10.63
N SER A 76 -8.14 2.12 -10.11
CA SER A 76 -9.27 1.28 -10.52
C SER A 76 -10.57 1.77 -9.86
N GLY A 77 -11.71 1.43 -10.47
CA GLY A 77 -13.03 1.73 -9.88
C GLY A 77 -13.22 1.13 -8.48
N ASP A 78 -12.71 -0.09 -8.26
CA ASP A 78 -12.75 -0.75 -6.95
C ASP A 78 -11.92 0.00 -5.91
N CYS A 79 -10.76 0.54 -6.29
CA CYS A 79 -9.96 1.36 -5.39
C CYS A 79 -10.58 2.73 -5.15
N CYS A 80 -11.31 3.28 -6.12
CA CYS A 80 -12.13 4.46 -5.88
C CYS A 80 -13.27 4.20 -4.90
N ASN A 81 -13.90 3.02 -4.93
CA ASN A 81 -14.88 2.63 -3.90
C ASN A 81 -14.23 2.62 -2.52
N ASN A 82 -13.08 1.98 -2.37
CA ASN A 82 -12.40 1.88 -1.09
C ASN A 82 -11.91 3.26 -0.59
N ILE A 83 -11.36 4.13 -1.45
CA ILE A 83 -10.99 5.51 -1.11
C ILE A 83 -12.20 6.29 -0.57
N ARG A 84 -13.38 6.12 -1.16
CA ARG A 84 -14.60 6.75 -0.67
C ARG A 84 -15.04 6.20 0.68
N GLU A 85 -14.95 4.89 0.87
CA GLU A 85 -15.32 4.21 2.13
C GLU A 85 -14.41 4.60 3.30
N VAL A 86 -13.09 4.66 3.09
CA VAL A 86 -12.16 5.11 4.14
C VAL A 86 -12.28 6.60 4.42
N GLY A 87 -12.68 7.38 3.42
CA GLY A 87 -12.97 8.80 3.51
C GLY A 87 -11.75 9.72 3.36
N LYS A 88 -12.05 11.01 3.12
CA LYS A 88 -11.04 12.03 2.77
C LYS A 88 -9.97 12.20 3.84
N GLN A 89 -10.37 12.14 5.11
CA GLN A 89 -9.44 12.29 6.23
C GLN A 89 -8.36 11.21 6.18
N CYS A 90 -8.74 9.95 5.97
CA CYS A 90 -7.77 8.87 5.89
C CYS A 90 -6.87 8.97 4.66
N HIS A 91 -7.43 9.34 3.51
CA HIS A 91 -6.67 9.60 2.30
C HIS A 91 -5.58 10.69 2.50
N ASP A 92 -5.97 11.83 3.09
CA ASP A 92 -5.06 12.95 3.36
C ASP A 92 -4.01 12.61 4.44
N THR A 93 -4.45 11.97 5.54
CA THR A 93 -3.58 11.61 6.67
C THR A 93 -2.48 10.65 6.23
N LEU A 94 -2.83 9.60 5.49
CA LEU A 94 -1.84 8.62 5.03
C LEU A 94 -0.90 9.20 3.97
N THR A 95 -1.41 10.04 3.05
CA THR A 95 -0.57 10.74 2.07
C THR A 95 0.49 11.57 2.79
N THR A 96 0.08 12.36 3.79
CA THR A 96 0.97 13.23 4.56
C THR A 96 1.99 12.42 5.37
N TYR A 97 1.53 11.32 5.99
CA TYR A 97 2.41 10.43 6.74
C TYR A 97 3.50 9.82 5.85
N ILE A 98 3.17 9.41 4.62
CA ILE A 98 4.17 8.79 3.75
C ILE A 98 5.11 9.82 3.14
N ILE A 99 4.64 11.03 2.87
CA ILE A 99 5.50 12.15 2.50
C ILE A 99 6.58 12.37 3.58
N SER A 100 6.18 12.35 4.86
CA SER A 100 7.08 12.55 6.00
C SER A 100 8.08 11.39 6.15
N LEU A 101 7.63 10.14 5.99
CA LEU A 101 8.49 8.95 6.03
C LEU A 101 9.53 8.94 4.91
N LYS A 102 9.11 9.24 3.68
CA LYS A 102 9.98 9.16 2.50
C LYS A 102 10.97 10.32 2.39
N LYS A 103 10.93 11.29 3.31
CA LYS A 103 11.73 12.53 3.25
C LYS A 103 11.72 13.10 1.83
N SER A 104 10.52 13.26 1.28
CA SER A 104 10.23 13.54 -0.13
C SER A 104 10.74 14.91 -0.60
N LYS A 105 12.05 15.16 -0.53
CA LYS A 105 12.68 16.46 -0.77
C LYS A 105 12.32 16.97 -2.17
N GLY A 106 11.53 18.04 -2.21
CA GLY A 106 11.17 18.76 -3.43
C GLY A 106 10.03 18.17 -4.27
N LYS A 107 9.42 17.04 -3.87
CA LYS A 107 8.29 16.42 -4.59
C LYS A 107 6.96 16.47 -3.85
N GLU A 108 6.95 16.93 -2.60
CA GLU A 108 5.77 17.02 -1.75
C GLU A 108 4.58 17.70 -2.44
N THR A 109 4.78 18.87 -3.04
CA THR A 109 3.71 19.59 -3.75
C THR A 109 3.10 18.76 -4.88
N GLN A 110 3.92 18.03 -5.64
CA GLN A 110 3.44 17.18 -6.74
C GLN A 110 2.65 15.98 -6.21
N ILE A 111 3.14 15.36 -5.14
CA ILE A 111 2.49 14.22 -4.49
C ILE A 111 1.13 14.64 -3.89
N LEU A 112 1.08 15.78 -3.20
CA LEU A 112 -0.16 16.33 -2.64
C LEU A 112 -1.16 16.70 -3.74
N GLN A 113 -0.69 17.34 -4.81
CA GLN A 113 -1.54 17.70 -5.95
C GLN A 113 -2.16 16.45 -6.58
N ARG A 114 -1.36 15.40 -6.78
CA ARG A 114 -1.87 14.14 -7.31
C ARG A 114 -2.85 13.44 -6.37
N SER A 115 -2.53 13.39 -5.08
CA SER A 115 -3.42 12.82 -4.08
C SER A 115 -4.80 13.50 -4.14
N LYS A 116 -4.84 14.82 -4.34
CA LYS A 116 -6.07 15.58 -4.56
C LYS A 116 -6.78 15.22 -5.87
N GLU A 117 -6.04 15.03 -6.96
CA GLU A 117 -6.61 14.63 -8.25
C GLU A 117 -7.30 13.26 -8.17
N ILE A 118 -6.65 12.26 -7.55
CA ILE A 118 -7.21 10.93 -7.34
C ILE A 118 -8.47 10.98 -6.47
N TRP A 119 -8.44 11.77 -5.39
CA TRP A 119 -9.63 11.96 -4.56
C TRP A 119 -10.80 12.49 -5.39
N ASN A 120 -10.56 13.51 -6.21
CA ASN A 120 -11.60 14.10 -7.05
C ASN A 120 -12.09 13.13 -8.14
N GLU A 121 -11.18 12.39 -8.78
CA GLU A 121 -11.49 11.36 -9.77
C GLU A 121 -12.42 10.29 -9.17
N CYS A 122 -12.14 9.85 -7.94
CA CYS A 122 -12.97 8.84 -7.27
C CYS A 122 -14.30 9.37 -6.75
N ASN A 123 -14.41 10.67 -6.46
CA ASN A 123 -15.62 11.31 -5.96
C ASN A 123 -16.55 11.85 -7.07
N HIS A 124 -16.04 12.00 -8.29
CA HIS A 124 -16.84 12.37 -9.44
C HIS A 124 -17.14 11.08 -10.24
N PRO A 125 -18.40 10.76 -10.56
CA PRO A 125 -18.66 9.67 -11.49
C PRO A 125 -18.05 10.04 -12.83
N SER A 126 -16.97 9.36 -13.22
CA SER A 126 -16.59 9.32 -14.63
C SER A 126 -17.77 8.72 -15.41
N PRO A 127 -18.07 9.19 -16.63
CA PRO A 127 -19.00 8.47 -17.48
C PRO A 127 -18.40 7.09 -17.76
N GLN A 128 -18.87 6.06 -17.07
CA GLN A 128 -18.56 4.68 -17.45
C GLN A 128 -19.05 4.47 -18.88
N PRO A 129 -18.23 4.03 -19.84
CA PRO A 129 -18.76 3.51 -21.08
C PRO A 129 -19.62 2.29 -20.75
N SER A 130 -20.88 2.35 -21.15
CA SER A 130 -21.87 1.29 -20.96
C SER A 130 -21.39 -0.03 -21.58
N PRO A 131 -21.81 -1.20 -21.05
CA PRO A 131 -21.41 -2.53 -21.54
C PRO A 131 -21.65 -2.82 -23.04
N GLN A 132 -22.34 -1.93 -23.75
CA GLN A 132 -22.65 -2.06 -25.17
C GLN A 132 -21.47 -1.70 -26.11
N GLN A 133 -20.36 -1.16 -25.59
CA GLN A 133 -19.20 -0.79 -26.42
C GLN A 133 -18.15 -1.90 -26.56
N VAL A 134 -18.29 -3.03 -25.85
CA VAL A 134 -17.33 -4.17 -25.90
C VAL A 134 -17.65 -5.17 -27.02
N GLN A 135 -18.79 -5.04 -27.71
CA GLN A 135 -19.22 -6.02 -28.72
C GLN A 135 -18.82 -5.69 -30.16
N ASN A 136 -18.13 -4.57 -30.41
CA ASN A 136 -17.76 -4.14 -31.77
C ASN A 136 -16.27 -3.77 -31.92
N ILE A 137 -15.38 -4.64 -31.43
CA ILE A 137 -13.97 -4.69 -31.87
C ILE A 137 -13.61 -6.14 -32.19
#